data_AF-A0A812YB80-F1
#
_entry.id   AF-A0A812YB80-F1
#
_cell.length_a   1.000
_cell.length_b   1.000
_cell.length_c   1.000
_cell.angle_alpha   90.00
_cell.angle_beta   90.00
_cell.angle_gamma   90.00
#
_symmetry.space_group_name_H-M   'P 1'
#
loop_
_entity.id
_entity.type
_entity.pdbx_description
1 polymer ?
#
loop_
_entity_poly.entity_id
_entity_poly.type
_entity_poly.pdbx_seq_one_letter_code
_entity_poly.pdbx_strand_id
1 'polypeptide(L)'
;MDQGEAAGIVKQEPSKSSRTKHSARADAGGPGVPTEEAQSNEGKSTLQGPASPAKIVARRVKMQRMLDLLDPGCQIGFVDADAIIPLMFWLGLTKSRTAATETLRMGFGSLQIENAGLLTLGDHAEVQMRLVEGLRHLVRRDSAEHMCEYIAGNSFQRPRAWFNSMRADPNGCVDITQVQNLFARMEVTSDRQTLFRLLSYMIENPCPSMASDAREAEAIESKKFSFNGFLSLICRCTTSWVLHRVWSMLTAESSKKLLSDYDIDNRWIQLQRRIMISLLVNQRFWGRESRQVLSALQPPMISTAEVQELQELSQDQWNALFQRVRAQGLASVLPQGDGSA
;
A
#
# COMPACT_ATOMS: atom_id res chain seq x y z
N MET A 1 -0.54 62.62 17.79
CA MET A 1 -0.94 62.82 16.38
C MET A 1 0.32 63.18 15.60
N ASP A 2 1.38 62.37 15.72
CA ASP A 2 1.59 60.99 15.20
C ASP A 2 2.33 61.11 13.86
N GLN A 3 3.66 61.11 13.91
CA GLN A 3 4.58 59.98 14.07
C GLN A 3 4.97 59.39 12.71
N GLY A 4 6.19 59.72 12.29
CA GLY A 4 6.97 59.01 11.28
C GLY A 4 8.39 58.83 11.82
N GLU A 5 8.55 57.89 12.74
CA GLU A 5 9.85 57.49 13.29
C GLU A 5 10.58 56.54 12.34
N ALA A 6 11.81 56.92 12.00
CA ALA A 6 12.81 56.06 11.39
C ALA A 6 13.56 55.31 12.49
N ALA A 7 13.71 53.99 12.36
CA ALA A 7 14.65 53.20 13.14
C ALA A 7 15.34 52.18 12.22
N GLY A 8 16.66 52.27 12.13
CA GLY A 8 17.51 51.28 11.47
C GLY A 8 18.10 50.28 12.46
N ILE A 9 18.52 49.10 11.99
CA ILE A 9 19.42 48.19 12.71
C ILE A 9 20.37 47.46 11.74
N VAL A 10 21.62 47.89 11.79
CA VAL A 10 22.92 47.18 11.89
C VAL A 10 23.08 45.74 11.35
N LYS A 11 24.07 45.63 10.45
CA LYS A 11 24.78 44.41 10.00
C LYS A 11 25.57 43.74 11.13
N GLN A 12 25.56 42.40 11.18
CA GLN A 12 26.61 41.60 11.83
C GLN A 12 27.03 40.42 10.96
N GLU A 13 28.30 40.39 10.60
CA GLU A 13 29.02 39.23 10.05
C GLU A 13 29.49 38.31 11.19
N PRO A 14 29.58 36.99 10.99
CA PRO A 14 30.37 36.14 11.86
C PRO A 14 31.76 35.87 11.26
N SER A 15 32.75 36.30 12.04
CA SER A 15 34.18 36.08 11.91
C SER A 15 34.61 34.62 12.13
N LYS A 16 35.56 34.19 11.30
CA LYS A 16 36.33 32.94 11.39
C LYS A 16 37.16 32.88 12.67
N SER A 17 37.23 31.71 13.30
CA SER A 17 38.26 31.36 14.29
C SER A 17 38.93 30.05 13.90
N SER A 18 40.26 30.07 13.92
CA SER A 18 41.18 29.02 13.51
C SER A 18 42.26 28.86 14.58
N ARG A 19 42.54 27.62 15.03
CA ARG A 19 43.78 27.09 15.68
C ARG A 19 43.45 25.88 16.56
N THR A 20 44.27 24.84 16.81
CA THR A 20 45.58 24.37 16.31
C THR A 20 45.71 22.86 16.64
N LYS A 21 46.73 22.23 16.05
CA LYS A 21 47.20 20.83 16.12
C LYS A 21 47.80 20.37 17.47
N HIS A 22 47.77 19.05 17.73
CA HIS A 22 48.79 18.14 18.33
C HIS A 22 48.32 16.69 17.98
N SER A 23 49.02 15.73 17.35
CA SER A 23 50.38 15.14 17.30
C SER A 23 50.66 14.03 18.34
N ALA A 24 51.24 12.92 17.83
CA ALA A 24 51.77 11.64 18.42
C ALA A 24 50.76 10.46 18.42
N ARG A 25 50.91 9.30 17.74
CA ARG A 25 52.00 8.35 17.34
C ARG A 25 52.32 7.27 18.41
N ALA A 26 51.92 6.02 18.14
CA ALA A 26 52.60 4.71 18.39
C ALA A 26 51.56 3.58 18.13
N ASP A 27 51.69 2.77 17.07
CA ASP A 27 52.41 1.48 16.94
C ASP A 27 51.80 0.29 17.70
N ALA A 28 51.29 -0.71 16.95
CA ALA A 28 51.71 -2.13 16.98
C ALA A 28 50.59 -3.10 16.52
N GLY A 29 50.92 -3.99 15.56
CA GLY A 29 50.33 -5.34 15.48
C GLY A 29 49.49 -5.69 14.25
N GLY A 30 50.13 -6.16 13.17
CA GLY A 30 49.54 -7.19 12.29
C GLY A 30 49.45 -8.55 13.01
N PRO A 31 48.81 -9.61 12.45
CA PRO A 31 48.98 -10.07 11.08
C PRO A 31 47.67 -10.45 10.36
N GLY A 32 47.64 -10.46 9.02
CA GLY A 32 47.52 -11.74 8.30
C GLY A 32 46.52 -11.66 7.15
N VAL A 33 47.06 -11.58 5.93
CA VAL A 33 46.35 -11.77 4.65
C VAL A 33 46.16 -13.28 4.41
N PRO A 34 45.02 -13.70 3.84
CA PRO A 34 45.07 -14.44 2.58
C PRO A 34 44.06 -13.84 1.58
N THR A 35 44.52 -13.32 0.46
CA THR A 35 44.70 -14.02 -0.84
C THR A 35 43.36 -14.41 -1.47
N GLU A 36 43.15 -13.78 -2.63
CA GLU A 36 42.11 -13.99 -3.63
C GLU A 36 41.70 -15.46 -3.83
N GLU A 37 40.41 -15.73 -3.64
CA GLU A 37 39.70 -16.69 -4.48
C GLU A 37 38.54 -15.98 -5.15
N ALA A 38 38.65 -15.89 -6.46
CA ALA A 38 37.62 -15.42 -7.38
C ALA A 38 36.38 -16.30 -7.24
N GLN A 39 35.40 -15.86 -6.44
CA GLN A 39 34.05 -16.40 -6.50
C GLN A 39 33.39 -15.85 -7.75
N SER A 40 33.50 -16.66 -8.80
CA SER A 40 32.57 -16.76 -9.92
C SER A 40 31.15 -16.40 -9.47
N ASN A 41 30.77 -15.18 -9.80
CA ASN A 41 29.43 -14.65 -9.62
C ASN A 41 28.58 -15.26 -10.76
N GLU A 42 28.24 -16.53 -10.64
CA GLU A 42 27.23 -17.16 -11.51
C GLU A 42 25.88 -16.53 -11.17
N GLY A 43 25.57 -15.48 -11.92
CA GLY A 43 24.22 -14.98 -12.09
C GLY A 43 23.32 -16.09 -12.60
N LYS A 44 22.75 -16.87 -11.69
CA LYS A 44 21.44 -17.49 -11.89
C LYS A 44 20.37 -16.40 -11.76
N SER A 45 20.40 -15.46 -12.72
CA SER A 45 19.16 -14.88 -13.22
C SER A 45 18.39 -16.04 -13.83
N THR A 46 17.68 -16.76 -12.96
CA THR A 46 16.69 -17.72 -13.39
C THR A 46 15.67 -16.87 -14.11
N LEU A 47 15.80 -16.79 -15.43
CA LEU A 47 14.77 -16.32 -16.35
C LEU A 47 13.53 -17.15 -16.03
N GLN A 48 12.76 -16.72 -15.02
CA GLN A 48 11.46 -17.26 -14.75
C GLN A 48 10.66 -16.90 -16.00
N GLY A 49 10.44 -17.92 -16.82
CA GLY A 49 9.41 -17.90 -17.84
C GLY A 49 8.06 -17.48 -17.25
N PRO A 50 7.03 -17.33 -18.09
CA PRO A 50 5.68 -17.07 -17.59
C PRO A 50 5.38 -18.04 -16.43
N ALA A 51 4.82 -17.52 -15.33
CA ALA A 51 4.48 -18.33 -14.18
C ALA A 51 3.72 -19.56 -14.68
N SER A 52 4.10 -20.76 -14.23
CA SER A 52 3.44 -21.97 -14.72
C SER A 52 1.92 -21.84 -14.51
N PRO A 53 1.08 -22.35 -15.43
CA PRO A 53 -0.38 -22.25 -15.29
C PRO A 53 -0.87 -22.69 -13.90
N ALA A 54 -0.24 -23.71 -13.31
CA ALA A 54 -0.51 -24.17 -11.94
C ALA A 54 -0.28 -23.08 -10.87
N LYS A 55 0.79 -22.27 -10.97
CA LYS A 55 1.04 -21.16 -10.04
C LYS A 55 0.00 -20.06 -10.18
N ILE A 56 -0.45 -19.77 -11.40
CA ILE A 56 -1.50 -18.77 -11.66
C ILE A 56 -2.82 -19.24 -11.04
N VAL A 57 -3.22 -20.48 -11.30
CA VAL A 57 -4.44 -21.08 -10.71
C VAL A 57 -4.36 -21.05 -9.18
N ALA A 58 -3.23 -21.45 -8.58
CA ALA A 58 -3.06 -21.42 -7.14
C ALA A 58 -3.17 -20.01 -6.55
N ARG A 59 -2.69 -18.97 -7.25
CA ARG A 59 -2.84 -17.57 -6.83
C ARG A 59 -4.29 -17.09 -6.93
N ARG A 60 -5.00 -17.45 -8.02
CA ARG A 60 -6.41 -17.13 -8.18
C ARG A 60 -7.27 -17.79 -7.10
N VAL A 61 -6.99 -19.04 -6.73
CA VAL A 61 -7.67 -19.71 -5.61
C VAL A 61 -7.46 -18.96 -4.29
N LYS A 62 -6.22 -18.53 -4.01
CA LYS A 62 -5.93 -17.71 -2.82
C LYS A 62 -6.68 -16.38 -2.83
N MET A 63 -6.74 -15.71 -3.99
CA MET A 63 -7.47 -14.46 -4.13
C MET A 63 -8.97 -14.68 -3.95
N GLN A 64 -9.53 -15.74 -4.53
CA GLN A 64 -10.93 -16.11 -4.34
C GLN A 64 -11.24 -16.32 -2.86
N ARG A 65 -10.39 -17.04 -2.13
CA ARG A 65 -10.57 -17.20 -0.68
C ARG A 65 -10.49 -15.88 0.08
N MET A 66 -9.61 -14.97 -0.33
CA MET A 66 -9.58 -13.63 0.24
C MET A 66 -10.89 -12.86 0.00
N LEU A 67 -11.51 -13.03 -1.18
CA LEU A 67 -12.82 -12.42 -1.49
C LEU A 67 -13.94 -13.02 -0.65
N ASP A 68 -13.95 -14.36 -0.50
CA ASP A 68 -14.93 -15.07 0.33
C ASP A 68 -14.88 -14.57 1.80
N LEU A 69 -13.70 -14.19 2.29
CA LEU A 69 -13.52 -13.59 3.62
C LEU A 69 -13.95 -12.12 3.71
N LEU A 70 -13.77 -11.35 2.64
CA LEU A 70 -14.13 -9.93 2.59
C LEU A 70 -15.63 -9.70 2.50
N ASP A 71 -16.35 -10.59 1.84
CA ASP A 71 -17.81 -10.55 1.71
C ASP A 71 -18.44 -11.92 2.05
N PRO A 72 -18.57 -12.24 3.35
CA PRO A 72 -19.20 -13.48 3.78
C PRO A 72 -20.70 -13.55 3.44
N GLY A 73 -21.32 -12.40 3.12
CA GLY A 73 -22.72 -12.29 2.73
C GLY A 73 -23.00 -12.70 1.29
N CYS A 74 -21.95 -13.00 0.50
CA CYS A 74 -22.05 -13.41 -0.89
C CYS A 74 -22.91 -12.46 -1.74
N GLN A 75 -22.61 -11.15 -1.72
CA GLN A 75 -23.09 -10.30 -2.81
C GLN A 75 -22.50 -10.82 -4.11
N ILE A 76 -23.34 -11.45 -4.93
CA ILE A 76 -22.91 -12.19 -6.10
C ILE A 76 -22.18 -11.21 -7.05
N GLY A 77 -20.85 -11.36 -7.10
CA GLY A 77 -19.99 -10.71 -8.09
C GLY A 77 -19.31 -9.41 -7.66
N PHE A 78 -19.56 -8.87 -6.46
CA PHE A 78 -18.99 -7.58 -6.03
C PHE A 78 -18.49 -7.60 -4.57
N VAL A 79 -17.48 -6.79 -4.27
CA VAL A 79 -17.02 -6.46 -2.92
C VAL A 79 -17.10 -4.94 -2.72
N ASP A 80 -17.67 -4.51 -1.60
CA ASP A 80 -17.66 -3.10 -1.22
C ASP A 80 -16.24 -2.63 -0.85
N ALA A 81 -15.82 -1.49 -1.37
CA ALA A 81 -14.57 -0.83 -1.03
C ALA A 81 -14.38 -0.65 0.48
N ASP A 82 -15.47 -0.44 1.24
CA ASP A 82 -15.43 -0.32 2.70
C ASP A 82 -14.94 -1.59 3.40
N ALA A 83 -14.98 -2.77 2.76
CA ALA A 83 -14.37 -4.00 3.29
C ALA A 83 -12.83 -3.97 3.21
N ILE A 84 -12.25 -3.20 2.27
CA ILE A 84 -10.80 -3.13 2.03
C ILE A 84 -10.16 -1.96 2.79
N ILE A 85 -10.87 -0.84 2.96
CA ILE A 85 -10.35 0.37 3.62
C ILE A 85 -9.74 0.10 5.00
N PRO A 86 -10.37 -0.67 5.92
CA PRO A 86 -9.77 -0.98 7.22
C PRO A 86 -8.42 -1.69 7.11
N LEU A 87 -8.22 -2.53 6.09
CA LEU A 87 -6.96 -3.20 5.82
C LEU A 87 -5.89 -2.20 5.34
N MET A 88 -6.26 -1.23 4.51
CA MET A 88 -5.36 -0.16 4.07
C MET A 88 -4.87 0.68 5.25
N PHE A 89 -5.76 0.99 6.20
CA PHE A 89 -5.40 1.64 7.46
C PHE A 89 -4.43 0.76 8.24
N TRP A 90 -4.82 -0.48 8.54
CA TRP A 90 -4.03 -1.40 9.36
C TRP A 90 -2.61 -1.63 8.84
N LEU A 91 -2.44 -1.72 7.52
CA LEU A 91 -1.13 -1.91 6.88
C LEU A 91 -0.32 -0.61 6.73
N GLY A 92 -0.85 0.52 7.22
CA GLY A 92 -0.19 1.82 7.18
C GLY A 92 -0.02 2.36 5.77
N LEU A 93 -0.99 2.13 4.88
CA LEU A 93 -1.00 2.74 3.54
C LEU A 93 -1.73 4.08 3.52
N THR A 94 -2.59 4.33 4.49
CA THR A 94 -3.38 5.55 4.60
C THR A 94 -3.61 5.91 6.07
N LYS A 95 -3.90 7.17 6.32
CA LYS A 95 -4.58 7.69 7.52
C LYS A 95 -5.91 8.38 7.18
N SER A 96 -6.23 8.54 5.89
CA SER A 96 -7.44 9.19 5.38
C SER A 96 -8.35 8.18 4.71
N ARG A 97 -9.63 8.13 5.13
CA ARG A 97 -10.65 7.33 4.45
C ARG A 97 -10.83 7.83 3.04
N THR A 98 -10.92 9.15 2.85
CA THR A 98 -11.03 9.77 1.52
C THR A 98 -9.92 9.32 0.57
N ALA A 99 -8.66 9.35 1.01
CA ALA A 99 -7.54 8.93 0.15
C ALA A 99 -7.62 7.43 -0.23
N ALA A 100 -8.04 6.56 0.70
CA ALA A 100 -8.26 5.15 0.41
C ALA A 100 -9.44 4.93 -0.56
N THR A 101 -10.56 5.62 -0.35
CA THR A 101 -11.72 5.58 -1.23
C THR A 101 -11.37 6.06 -2.64
N GLU A 102 -10.62 7.17 -2.77
CA GLU A 102 -10.13 7.65 -4.07
C GLU A 102 -9.19 6.63 -4.74
N THR A 103 -8.29 6.02 -3.97
CA THR A 103 -7.38 4.98 -4.49
C THR A 103 -8.18 3.80 -5.05
N LEU A 104 -9.16 3.29 -4.29
CA LEU A 104 -10.01 2.19 -4.75
C LEU A 104 -10.85 2.60 -5.97
N ARG A 105 -11.46 3.79 -5.94
CA ARG A 105 -12.24 4.31 -7.07
C ARG A 105 -11.40 4.49 -8.33
N MET A 106 -10.18 5.02 -8.24
CA MET A 106 -9.31 5.15 -9.43
C MET A 106 -8.80 3.79 -9.91
N GLY A 107 -8.62 2.83 -9.00
CA GLY A 107 -8.24 1.47 -9.36
C GLY A 107 -9.33 0.72 -10.14
N PHE A 108 -10.58 0.80 -9.69
CA PHE A 108 -11.68 -0.06 -10.15
C PHE A 108 -12.89 0.69 -10.74
N GLY A 109 -12.84 2.02 -10.80
CA GLY A 109 -13.92 2.88 -11.31
C GLY A 109 -15.11 3.07 -10.38
N SER A 110 -15.38 2.07 -9.55
CA SER A 110 -16.51 1.99 -8.64
C SER A 110 -16.05 1.64 -7.24
N LEU A 111 -16.88 1.95 -6.25
CA LEU A 111 -16.72 1.46 -4.88
C LEU A 111 -17.37 0.08 -4.67
N GLN A 112 -18.25 -0.34 -5.59
CA GLN A 112 -18.67 -1.73 -5.71
C GLN A 112 -17.74 -2.40 -6.71
N ILE A 113 -16.72 -3.10 -6.18
CA ILE A 113 -15.61 -3.63 -6.98
C ILE A 113 -15.99 -5.04 -7.46
N GLU A 114 -15.97 -5.26 -8.77
CA GLU A 114 -16.22 -6.58 -9.33
C GLU A 114 -15.20 -7.62 -8.87
N ASN A 115 -15.67 -8.80 -8.46
CA ASN A 115 -14.83 -9.91 -8.03
C ASN A 115 -13.85 -10.32 -9.14
N ALA A 116 -14.30 -10.31 -10.40
CA ALA A 116 -13.45 -10.56 -11.56
C ALA A 116 -12.26 -9.59 -11.61
N GLY A 117 -12.50 -8.30 -11.35
CA GLY A 117 -11.47 -7.26 -11.28
C GLY A 117 -10.43 -7.54 -10.20
N LEU A 118 -10.83 -8.04 -9.02
CA LEU A 118 -9.91 -8.40 -7.94
C LEU A 118 -9.16 -9.70 -8.22
N LEU A 119 -9.79 -10.70 -8.81
CA LEU A 119 -9.16 -11.97 -9.17
C LEU A 119 -8.01 -11.79 -10.16
N THR A 120 -8.15 -10.88 -11.13
CA THR A 120 -7.08 -10.56 -12.10
C THR A 120 -5.80 -10.04 -11.43
N LEU A 121 -5.89 -9.44 -10.25
CA LEU A 121 -4.72 -8.95 -9.51
C LEU A 121 -3.78 -10.08 -9.07
N GLY A 122 -4.32 -11.30 -8.91
CA GLY A 122 -3.56 -12.48 -8.51
C GLY A 122 -2.52 -12.93 -9.54
N ASP A 123 -2.74 -12.67 -10.82
CA ASP A 123 -1.91 -13.22 -11.90
C ASP A 123 -0.46 -12.69 -11.83
N HIS A 124 -0.30 -11.41 -11.48
CA HIS A 124 0.99 -10.73 -11.38
C HIS A 124 1.30 -10.20 -9.97
N ALA A 125 0.70 -10.80 -8.92
CA ALA A 125 0.83 -10.36 -7.53
C ALA A 125 2.28 -10.09 -7.09
N GLU A 126 3.25 -10.96 -7.41
CA GLU A 126 4.67 -10.76 -7.03
C GLU A 126 5.29 -9.48 -7.60
N VAL A 127 4.90 -9.11 -8.83
CA VAL A 127 5.40 -7.90 -9.49
C VAL A 127 4.72 -6.67 -8.90
N GLN A 128 3.42 -6.75 -8.70
CA GLN A 128 2.62 -5.70 -8.07
C GLN A 128 3.10 -5.42 -6.64
N MET A 129 3.43 -6.46 -5.88
CA MET A 129 4.02 -6.36 -4.53
C MET A 129 5.34 -5.59 -4.55
N ARG A 130 6.28 -5.96 -5.44
CA ARG A 130 7.58 -5.30 -5.57
C ARG A 130 7.43 -3.84 -6.00
N LEU A 131 6.55 -3.58 -6.97
CA LEU A 131 6.26 -2.23 -7.45
C LEU A 131 5.75 -1.33 -6.31
N VAL A 132 4.78 -1.82 -5.53
CA VAL A 132 4.23 -1.08 -4.39
C VAL A 132 5.28 -0.86 -3.32
N GLU A 133 6.10 -1.85 -2.98
CA GLU A 133 7.14 -1.64 -1.96
C GLU A 133 8.18 -0.60 -2.41
N GLY A 134 8.59 -0.63 -3.68
CA GLY A 134 9.44 0.41 -4.26
C GLY A 134 8.80 1.80 -4.20
N LEU A 135 7.51 1.90 -4.52
CA LEU A 135 6.75 3.16 -4.39
C LEU A 135 6.64 3.61 -2.94
N ARG A 136 6.46 2.71 -1.98
CA ARG A 136 6.44 3.08 -0.55
C ARG A 136 7.79 3.61 -0.08
N HIS A 137 8.89 3.04 -0.54
CA HIS A 137 10.22 3.58 -0.27
C HIS A 137 10.40 4.98 -0.86
N LEU A 138 9.96 5.19 -2.10
CA LEU A 138 9.94 6.51 -2.73
C LEU A 138 9.12 7.51 -1.92
N VAL A 139 7.88 7.15 -1.54
CA VAL A 139 6.99 8.00 -0.75
C VAL A 139 7.64 8.41 0.56
N ARG A 140 8.22 7.45 1.30
CA ARG A 140 8.89 7.73 2.60
C ARG A 140 10.12 8.61 2.45
N ARG A 141 10.82 8.54 1.31
CA ARG A 141 11.97 9.39 1.00
C ARG A 141 11.54 10.82 0.71
N ASP A 142 10.46 10.97 -0.05
CA ASP A 142 10.06 12.25 -0.62
C ASP A 142 9.03 13.00 0.26
N SER A 143 8.36 12.31 1.19
CA SER A 143 7.28 12.87 2.00
C SER A 143 7.07 12.12 3.32
N ALA A 144 6.48 12.82 4.30
CA ALA A 144 5.97 12.24 5.54
C ALA A 144 4.52 11.70 5.41
N GLU A 145 3.90 11.85 4.24
CA GLU A 145 2.57 11.34 3.93
C GLU A 145 2.56 9.80 3.80
N HIS A 146 1.37 9.21 3.94
CA HIS A 146 1.19 7.80 3.64
C HIS A 146 0.93 7.62 2.14
N MET A 147 1.04 6.39 1.65
CA MET A 147 1.03 6.09 0.22
C MET A 147 -0.25 6.57 -0.49
N CYS A 148 -1.42 6.36 0.12
CA CYS A 148 -2.70 6.73 -0.50
C CYS A 148 -2.85 8.25 -0.60
N GLU A 149 -2.50 8.99 0.45
CA GLU A 149 -2.47 10.45 0.44
C GLU A 149 -1.44 10.96 -0.56
N TYR A 150 -0.30 10.27 -0.67
CA TYR A 150 0.74 10.67 -1.58
C TYR A 150 0.31 10.58 -3.05
N ILE A 151 -0.46 9.53 -3.38
CA ILE A 151 -1.01 9.27 -4.71
C ILE A 151 -2.26 10.11 -4.97
N ALA A 152 -3.23 10.09 -4.06
CA ALA A 152 -4.56 10.70 -4.21
C ALA A 152 -4.65 12.16 -3.75
N GLY A 153 -3.61 12.70 -3.11
CA GLY A 153 -3.59 14.09 -2.63
C GLY A 153 -3.80 15.11 -3.74
N ASN A 154 -4.23 16.34 -3.39
CA ASN A 154 -4.50 17.49 -4.27
C ASN A 154 -4.80 17.12 -5.74
N SER A 155 -5.82 16.30 -5.96
CA SER A 155 -6.27 15.89 -7.31
C SER A 155 -5.19 15.17 -8.15
N PHE A 156 -4.46 14.24 -7.54
CA PHE A 156 -3.44 13.42 -8.20
C PHE A 156 -2.28 14.23 -8.80
N GLN A 157 -1.93 15.37 -8.19
CA GLN A 157 -0.85 16.25 -8.68
C GLN A 157 0.48 15.52 -8.87
N ARG A 158 0.88 14.65 -7.93
CA ARG A 158 2.16 13.94 -8.03
C ARG A 158 2.17 12.87 -9.14
N PRO A 159 1.18 11.95 -9.22
CA PRO A 159 1.06 11.08 -10.38
C PRO A 159 0.98 11.82 -11.71
N ARG A 160 0.31 12.99 -11.75
CA ARG A 160 0.25 13.82 -12.95
C ARG A 160 1.61 14.39 -13.32
N ALA A 161 2.39 14.86 -12.36
CA ALA A 161 3.76 15.31 -12.62
C ALA A 161 4.64 14.18 -13.15
N TRP A 162 4.50 12.97 -12.59
CA TRP A 162 5.20 11.78 -13.10
C TRP A 162 4.79 11.47 -14.54
N PHE A 163 3.49 11.49 -14.83
CA PHE A 163 2.95 11.24 -16.16
C PHE A 163 3.45 12.26 -17.18
N ASN A 164 3.43 13.54 -16.83
CA ASN A 164 3.91 14.62 -17.69
C ASN A 164 5.44 14.61 -17.90
N SER A 165 6.20 13.89 -17.06
CA SER A 165 7.64 13.70 -17.24
C SER A 165 7.98 12.62 -18.28
N MET A 166 6.98 11.88 -18.76
CA MET A 166 7.12 10.87 -19.80
C MET A 166 6.87 11.51 -21.17
N ARG A 167 7.51 10.96 -22.21
CA ARG A 167 7.24 11.40 -23.58
C ARG A 167 5.89 10.85 -24.03
N ALA A 168 4.88 11.70 -24.04
CA ALA A 168 3.57 11.39 -24.60
C ALA A 168 3.54 11.53 -26.13
N ASP A 169 2.64 10.80 -26.76
CA ASP A 169 2.30 10.94 -28.17
C ASP A 169 1.33 12.13 -28.41
N PRO A 170 0.94 12.42 -29.66
CA PRO A 170 0.01 13.52 -29.96
C PRO A 170 -1.37 13.37 -29.28
N ASN A 171 -1.75 12.16 -28.88
CA ASN A 171 -3.00 11.86 -28.21
C ASN A 171 -2.89 11.93 -26.68
N GLY A 172 -1.70 12.30 -26.15
CA GLY A 172 -1.45 12.38 -24.72
C GLY A 172 -1.25 11.01 -24.05
N CYS A 173 -1.03 9.96 -24.83
CA CYS A 173 -0.79 8.60 -24.34
C CYS A 173 0.71 8.30 -24.28
N VAL A 174 1.11 7.40 -23.38
CA VAL A 174 2.52 7.02 -23.18
C VAL A 174 2.72 5.53 -23.44
N ASP A 175 3.83 5.20 -24.11
CA ASP A 175 4.21 3.81 -24.35
C ASP A 175 4.63 3.10 -23.05
N ILE A 176 4.49 1.77 -23.02
CA ILE A 176 4.99 0.91 -21.93
C ILE A 176 6.45 1.24 -21.57
N THR A 177 7.30 1.45 -22.57
CA THR A 177 8.71 1.79 -22.40
C THR A 177 8.92 3.07 -21.59
N GLN A 178 8.04 4.07 -21.76
CA GLN A 178 8.12 5.31 -20.99
C GLN A 178 7.77 5.08 -19.52
N VAL A 179 6.74 4.27 -19.25
CA VAL A 179 6.36 3.89 -17.87
C VAL A 179 7.48 3.09 -17.20
N GLN A 180 8.12 2.17 -17.93
CA GLN A 180 9.29 1.44 -17.42
C GLN A 180 10.46 2.37 -17.11
N ASN A 181 10.76 3.31 -18.01
CA ASN A 181 11.82 4.28 -17.80
C ASN A 181 11.53 5.19 -16.58
N LEU A 182 10.28 5.61 -16.40
CA LEU A 182 9.85 6.36 -15.22
C LEU A 182 10.11 5.57 -13.94
N PHE A 183 9.63 4.32 -13.83
CA PHE A 183 9.84 3.51 -12.62
C PHE A 183 11.31 3.18 -12.37
N ALA A 184 12.12 3.03 -13.42
CA ALA A 184 13.56 2.86 -13.29
C ALA A 184 14.25 4.15 -12.77
N ARG A 185 13.88 5.33 -13.31
CA ARG A 185 14.40 6.64 -12.85
C ARG A 185 14.04 6.94 -11.40
N MET A 186 12.86 6.53 -10.96
CA MET A 186 12.41 6.67 -9.58
C MET A 186 12.97 5.59 -8.64
N GLU A 187 13.80 4.68 -9.16
CA GLU A 187 14.41 3.57 -8.40
C GLU A 187 13.38 2.63 -7.77
N VAL A 188 12.19 2.54 -8.36
CA VAL A 188 11.10 1.67 -7.87
C VAL A 188 11.36 0.20 -8.21
N THR A 189 11.92 -0.08 -9.39
CA THR A 189 12.32 -1.43 -9.80
C THR A 189 13.42 -1.39 -10.86
N SER A 190 14.34 -2.36 -10.80
CA SER A 190 15.35 -2.61 -11.83
C SER A 190 14.94 -3.70 -12.83
N ASP A 191 13.91 -4.50 -12.50
CA ASP A 191 13.46 -5.63 -13.30
C ASP A 191 12.49 -5.19 -14.41
N ARG A 192 13.07 -4.69 -15.50
CA ARG A 192 12.32 -4.17 -16.65
C ARG A 192 11.48 -5.25 -17.32
N GLN A 193 11.98 -6.46 -17.46
CA GLN A 193 11.28 -7.51 -18.21
C GLN A 193 10.01 -7.96 -17.48
N THR A 194 10.09 -8.15 -16.16
CA THR A 194 8.91 -8.51 -15.38
C THR A 194 7.90 -7.37 -15.30
N LEU A 195 8.39 -6.13 -15.21
CA LEU A 195 7.54 -4.93 -15.28
C LEU A 195 6.83 -4.83 -16.64
N PHE A 196 7.52 -5.09 -17.75
CA PHE A 196 6.91 -5.11 -19.09
C PHE A 196 5.72 -6.07 -19.13
N ARG A 197 5.89 -7.31 -18.65
CA ARG A 197 4.82 -8.31 -18.61
C ARG A 197 3.61 -7.84 -17.81
N LEU A 198 3.83 -7.23 -16.64
CA LEU A 198 2.76 -6.65 -15.83
C LEU A 198 2.06 -5.52 -16.61
N LEU A 199 2.81 -4.59 -17.20
CA LEU A 199 2.24 -3.45 -17.90
C LEU A 199 1.42 -3.87 -19.13
N SER A 200 1.93 -4.81 -19.94
CA SER A 200 1.18 -5.40 -21.06
C SER A 200 -0.11 -6.08 -20.57
N TYR A 201 -0.03 -6.87 -19.51
CA TYR A 201 -1.20 -7.52 -18.92
C TYR A 201 -2.26 -6.50 -18.46
N MET A 202 -1.84 -5.40 -17.84
CA MET A 202 -2.77 -4.38 -17.32
C MET A 202 -3.45 -3.58 -18.43
N ILE A 203 -2.80 -3.41 -19.58
CA ILE A 203 -3.41 -2.82 -20.78
C ILE A 203 -4.44 -3.78 -21.38
N GLU A 204 -4.13 -5.08 -21.44
CA GLU A 204 -5.03 -6.12 -21.97
C GLU A 204 -6.22 -6.41 -21.03
N ASN A 205 -6.08 -6.08 -19.74
CA ASN A 205 -7.11 -6.27 -18.72
C ASN A 205 -7.41 -4.93 -18.03
N PRO A 206 -7.92 -3.93 -18.78
CA PRO A 206 -8.21 -2.62 -18.23
C PRO A 206 -9.36 -2.70 -17.21
N CYS A 207 -9.49 -1.65 -16.40
CA CYS A 207 -10.66 -1.53 -15.54
C CYS A 207 -11.94 -1.38 -16.41
N PRO A 208 -13.01 -2.16 -16.19
CA PRO A 208 -14.22 -2.11 -17.02
C PRO A 208 -14.83 -0.72 -17.14
N SER A 209 -14.83 0.06 -16.06
CA SER A 209 -15.34 1.43 -16.04
C SER A 209 -14.55 2.40 -16.91
N MET A 210 -13.30 2.07 -17.21
CA MET A 210 -12.38 2.92 -17.96
C MET A 210 -12.39 2.54 -19.42
N ALA A 211 -12.52 1.25 -19.72
CA ALA A 211 -12.68 0.75 -21.08
C ALA A 211 -13.92 1.33 -21.81
N SER A 212 -14.90 1.87 -21.08
CA SER A 212 -16.05 2.55 -21.66
C SER A 212 -15.78 3.99 -22.13
N ASP A 213 -14.67 4.61 -21.72
CA ASP A 213 -14.23 5.91 -22.23
C ASP A 213 -13.58 5.72 -23.61
N ALA A 214 -14.08 6.42 -24.62
CA ALA A 214 -13.56 6.33 -26.00
C ALA A 214 -12.07 6.65 -26.09
N ARG A 215 -11.56 7.58 -25.26
CA ARG A 215 -10.12 7.90 -25.21
C ARG A 215 -9.29 6.78 -24.62
N GLU A 216 -9.83 6.10 -23.61
CA GLU A 216 -9.15 4.96 -23.01
C GLU A 216 -9.16 3.77 -23.96
N ALA A 217 -10.28 3.53 -24.65
CA ALA A 217 -10.40 2.47 -25.64
C ALA A 217 -9.35 2.62 -26.75
N GLU A 218 -9.16 3.84 -27.28
CA GLU A 218 -8.11 4.13 -28.27
C GLU A 218 -6.69 3.89 -27.71
N ALA A 219 -6.44 4.26 -26.46
CA ALA A 219 -5.17 4.01 -25.79
C ALA A 219 -4.90 2.50 -25.62
N ILE A 220 -5.92 1.73 -25.21
CA ILE A 220 -5.86 0.27 -25.06
C ILE A 220 -5.59 -0.39 -26.41
N GLU A 221 -6.32 -0.01 -27.46
CA GLU A 221 -6.12 -0.52 -28.82
C GLU A 221 -4.69 -0.25 -29.31
N SER A 222 -4.17 0.94 -29.01
CA SER A 222 -2.80 1.36 -29.32
C SER A 222 -1.73 0.74 -28.40
N LYS A 223 -2.11 -0.07 -27.41
CA LYS A 223 -1.22 -0.64 -26.38
C LYS A 223 -0.42 0.40 -25.60
N LYS A 224 -1.06 1.51 -25.26
CA LYS A 224 -0.48 2.64 -24.53
C LYS A 224 -1.27 2.93 -23.25
N PHE A 225 -0.68 3.73 -22.38
CA PHE A 225 -1.34 4.23 -21.17
C PHE A 225 -1.83 5.66 -21.37
N SER A 226 -3.10 5.91 -21.09
CA SER A 226 -3.56 7.26 -20.75
C SER A 226 -3.12 7.62 -19.33
N PHE A 227 -3.36 8.87 -18.90
CA PHE A 227 -3.17 9.27 -17.51
C PHE A 227 -4.04 8.45 -16.55
N ASN A 228 -5.31 8.20 -16.92
CA ASN A 228 -6.21 7.43 -16.08
C ASN A 228 -5.74 5.98 -16.01
N GLY A 229 -5.36 5.36 -17.14
CA GLY A 229 -4.83 4.00 -17.16
C GLY A 229 -3.57 3.85 -16.29
N PHE A 230 -2.69 4.85 -16.30
CA PHE A 230 -1.53 4.93 -15.41
C PHE A 230 -1.91 5.03 -13.93
N LEU A 231 -2.90 5.85 -13.58
CA LEU A 231 -3.40 5.94 -12.20
C LEU A 231 -4.06 4.64 -11.73
N SER A 232 -4.91 4.05 -12.57
CA SER A 232 -5.58 2.77 -12.29
C SER A 232 -4.56 1.66 -12.05
N LEU A 233 -3.49 1.59 -12.86
CA LEU A 233 -2.37 0.67 -12.65
C LEU A 233 -1.80 0.77 -11.23
N ILE A 234 -1.42 1.98 -10.79
CA ILE A 234 -0.80 2.18 -9.47
C ILE A 234 -1.78 1.80 -8.36
N CYS A 235 -3.04 2.23 -8.49
CA CYS A 235 -4.08 1.98 -7.50
C CYS A 235 -4.42 0.49 -7.38
N ARG A 236 -4.57 -0.23 -8.51
CA ARG A 236 -4.79 -1.68 -8.54
C ARG A 236 -3.62 -2.46 -7.93
N CYS A 237 -2.38 -2.06 -8.23
CA CYS A 237 -1.20 -2.65 -7.60
C CYS A 237 -1.24 -2.44 -6.07
N THR A 238 -1.62 -1.25 -5.61
CA THR A 238 -1.76 -0.93 -4.18
C THR A 238 -2.79 -1.83 -3.51
N THR A 239 -3.96 -2.03 -4.12
CA THR A 239 -4.99 -2.95 -3.61
C THR A 239 -4.50 -4.39 -3.59
N SER A 240 -3.86 -4.84 -4.66
CA SER A 240 -3.26 -6.19 -4.71
C SER A 240 -2.25 -6.42 -3.59
N TRP A 241 -1.43 -5.40 -3.29
CA TRP A 241 -0.48 -5.46 -2.19
C TRP A 241 -1.18 -5.62 -0.84
N VAL A 242 -2.29 -4.93 -0.61
CA VAL A 242 -3.11 -5.05 0.61
C VAL A 242 -3.62 -6.47 0.76
N LEU A 243 -4.31 -6.99 -0.27
CA LEU A 243 -4.92 -8.31 -0.25
C LEU A 243 -3.88 -9.41 -0.06
N HIS A 244 -2.77 -9.33 -0.80
CA HIS A 244 -1.69 -10.30 -0.68
C HIS A 244 -1.02 -10.24 0.69
N ARG A 245 -0.83 -9.05 1.27
CA ARG A 245 -0.19 -8.93 2.58
C ARG A 245 -1.08 -9.49 3.68
N VAL A 246 -2.37 -9.24 3.63
CA VAL A 246 -3.36 -9.81 4.55
C VAL A 246 -3.38 -11.33 4.42
N TRP A 247 -3.48 -11.85 3.20
CA TRP A 247 -3.41 -13.30 2.95
C TRP A 247 -2.12 -13.92 3.52
N SER A 248 -0.99 -13.24 3.34
CA SER A 248 0.29 -13.68 3.91
C SER A 248 0.25 -13.71 5.44
N MET A 249 -0.40 -12.75 6.09
CA MET A 249 -0.56 -12.73 7.55
C MET A 249 -1.44 -13.89 8.05
N LEU A 250 -2.52 -14.19 7.34
CA LEU A 250 -3.42 -15.31 7.68
C LEU A 250 -2.72 -16.67 7.54
N THR A 251 -1.70 -16.77 6.69
CA THR A 251 -0.98 -18.02 6.38
C THR A 251 0.42 -18.11 6.98
N ALA A 252 0.97 -17.03 7.57
CA ALA A 252 2.38 -16.94 7.99
C ALA A 252 2.83 -17.99 9.02
N GLU A 253 1.92 -18.47 9.88
CA GLU A 253 2.28 -19.34 11.00
C GLU A 253 2.13 -20.85 10.71
N SER A 254 1.72 -21.24 9.50
CA SER A 254 1.36 -22.64 9.20
C SER A 254 2.43 -23.41 8.43
N SER A 255 3.71 -23.04 8.57
CA SER A 255 4.82 -23.51 7.71
C SER A 255 4.99 -25.04 7.56
N LYS A 256 4.27 -25.87 8.33
CA LYS A 256 4.31 -27.35 8.23
C LYS A 256 2.95 -28.06 8.26
N LYS A 257 1.82 -27.35 8.43
CA LYS A 257 0.47 -27.96 8.52
C LYS A 257 -0.43 -27.32 7.46
N LEU A 258 -1.16 -28.14 6.70
CA LEU A 258 -2.26 -27.65 5.87
C LEU A 258 -3.27 -26.97 6.80
N LEU A 259 -3.47 -25.67 6.62
CA LEU A 259 -4.51 -24.93 7.34
C LEU A 259 -5.85 -25.44 6.87
N SER A 260 -6.74 -25.76 7.81
CA SER A 260 -8.14 -25.95 7.49
C SER A 260 -8.77 -24.59 7.17
N ASP A 261 -9.85 -24.59 6.38
CA ASP A 261 -10.62 -23.36 6.11
C ASP A 261 -11.08 -22.72 7.45
N TYR A 262 -11.45 -23.54 8.42
CA TYR A 262 -11.79 -23.11 9.79
C TYR A 262 -10.64 -22.34 10.50
N ASP A 263 -9.38 -22.75 10.30
CA ASP A 263 -8.23 -22.04 10.88
C ASP A 263 -8.06 -20.65 10.25
N ILE A 264 -8.29 -20.55 8.95
CA ILE A 264 -8.19 -19.29 8.19
C ILE A 264 -9.29 -18.34 8.62
N ASP A 265 -10.53 -18.82 8.72
CA ASP A 265 -11.69 -18.03 9.16
C ASP A 265 -11.48 -17.49 10.58
N ASN A 266 -11.00 -18.32 11.50
CA ASN A 266 -10.68 -17.87 12.85
C ASN A 266 -9.59 -16.80 12.90
N ARG A 267 -8.53 -16.95 12.09
CA ARG A 267 -7.47 -15.95 11.97
C ARG A 267 -7.98 -14.65 11.37
N TRP A 268 -8.89 -14.74 10.40
CA TRP A 268 -9.56 -13.58 9.81
C TRP A 268 -10.38 -12.83 10.85
N ILE A 269 -11.22 -13.52 11.61
CA ILE A 269 -12.00 -12.95 12.73
C ILE A 269 -11.07 -12.27 13.74
N GLN A 270 -9.97 -12.92 14.13
CA GLN A 270 -8.99 -12.34 15.05
C GLN A 270 -8.32 -11.08 14.47
N LEU A 271 -7.98 -11.08 13.18
CA LEU A 271 -7.41 -9.92 12.51
C LEU A 271 -8.39 -8.75 12.50
N GLN A 272 -9.65 -8.99 12.11
CA GLN A 272 -10.70 -7.97 12.12
C GLN A 272 -10.88 -7.37 13.51
N ARG A 273 -10.95 -8.21 14.55
CA ARG A 273 -11.01 -7.74 15.95
C ARG A 273 -9.80 -6.87 16.33
N ARG A 274 -8.58 -7.25 15.93
CA ARG A 274 -7.36 -6.45 16.19
C ARG A 274 -7.43 -5.08 15.50
N ILE A 275 -7.91 -5.04 14.27
CA ILE A 275 -8.10 -3.80 13.51
C ILE A 275 -9.09 -2.89 14.23
N MET A 276 -10.26 -3.43 14.60
CA MET A 276 -11.30 -2.70 15.33
C MET A 276 -10.77 -2.13 16.65
N ILE A 277 -10.13 -2.96 17.48
CA ILE A 277 -9.56 -2.54 18.76
C ILE A 277 -8.50 -1.45 18.55
N SER A 278 -7.64 -1.57 17.54
CA SER A 278 -6.63 -0.54 17.23
C SER A 278 -7.27 0.79 16.84
N LEU A 279 -8.30 0.77 15.99
CA LEU A 279 -9.03 1.98 15.59
C LEU A 279 -9.77 2.62 16.77
N LEU A 280 -10.26 1.81 17.72
CA LEU A 280 -10.94 2.24 18.94
C LEU A 280 -9.99 2.86 19.96
N VAL A 281 -8.93 2.13 20.32
CA VAL A 281 -8.06 2.51 21.45
C VAL A 281 -7.01 3.53 21.01
N ASN A 282 -6.50 3.44 19.78
CA ASN A 282 -5.44 4.31 19.30
C ASN A 282 -5.97 5.53 18.52
N GLN A 283 -6.98 6.20 19.09
CA GLN A 283 -7.59 7.38 18.46
C GLN A 283 -6.56 8.50 18.24
N ARG A 284 -5.53 8.63 19.10
CA ARG A 284 -4.47 9.63 18.90
C ARG A 284 -3.69 9.40 17.61
N PHE A 285 -3.43 8.14 17.26
CA PHE A 285 -2.72 7.79 16.04
C PHE A 285 -3.59 7.90 14.78
N TRP A 286 -4.84 7.43 14.85
CA TRP A 286 -5.75 7.36 13.71
C TRP A 286 -6.64 8.60 13.51
N GLY A 287 -6.75 9.47 14.52
CA GLY A 287 -7.48 10.73 14.44
C GLY A 287 -9.00 10.58 14.36
N ARG A 288 -9.65 11.47 13.58
CA ARG A 288 -11.11 11.48 13.39
C ARG A 288 -11.59 10.40 12.40
N GLU A 289 -10.71 9.97 11.51
CA GLU A 289 -10.99 9.02 10.45
C GLU A 289 -11.32 7.62 10.99
N SER A 290 -10.76 7.24 12.14
CA SER A 290 -11.06 5.94 12.76
C SER A 290 -12.54 5.75 13.06
N ARG A 291 -13.27 6.82 13.42
CA ARG A 291 -14.72 6.74 13.66
C ARG A 291 -15.49 6.43 12.40
N GLN A 292 -15.12 7.06 11.28
CA GLN A 292 -15.79 6.83 10.00
C GLN A 292 -15.53 5.40 9.51
N VAL A 293 -14.28 4.93 9.63
CA VAL A 293 -13.91 3.56 9.26
C VAL A 293 -14.63 2.54 10.15
N LEU A 294 -14.62 2.72 11.48
CA LEU A 294 -15.38 1.88 12.39
C LEU A 294 -16.89 1.92 12.10
N SER A 295 -17.40 3.07 11.66
CA SER A 295 -18.83 3.19 11.36
C SER A 295 -19.26 2.44 10.09
N ALA A 296 -18.32 2.14 9.20
CA ALA A 296 -18.56 1.39 7.96
C ALA A 296 -18.17 -0.09 8.09
N LEU A 297 -17.39 -0.45 9.12
CA LEU A 297 -16.89 -1.81 9.31
C LEU A 297 -18.01 -2.72 9.82
N GLN A 298 -18.42 -3.66 8.98
CA GLN A 298 -19.37 -4.70 9.41
C GLN A 298 -18.65 -5.65 10.38
N PRO A 299 -19.20 -5.90 11.58
CA PRO A 299 -18.63 -6.88 12.47
C PRO A 299 -18.59 -8.24 11.76
N PRO A 300 -17.50 -9.03 11.92
CA PRO A 300 -17.44 -10.34 11.29
C PRO A 300 -18.61 -11.19 11.81
N MET A 301 -19.45 -11.70 10.90
CA MET A 301 -20.54 -12.61 11.27
C MET A 301 -19.92 -13.89 11.83
N ILE A 302 -20.12 -14.16 13.11
CA ILE A 302 -19.51 -15.31 13.78
C ILE A 302 -20.45 -16.50 13.60
N SER A 303 -20.15 -17.36 12.62
CA SER A 303 -20.98 -18.54 12.31
C SER A 303 -20.86 -19.70 13.32
N THR A 304 -20.06 -19.58 14.38
CA THR A 304 -19.86 -20.69 15.33
C THR A 304 -20.86 -20.63 16.47
N ALA A 305 -21.60 -21.73 16.67
CA ALA A 305 -22.58 -21.94 17.75
C ALA A 305 -22.04 -21.64 19.17
N GLU A 306 -20.73 -21.73 19.39
CA GLU A 306 -20.08 -21.44 20.68
C GLU A 306 -19.94 -19.94 21.01
N VAL A 307 -20.25 -19.05 20.06
CA VAL A 307 -20.10 -17.58 20.22
C VAL A 307 -21.44 -16.86 20.13
N GLN A 308 -22.56 -17.59 20.25
CA GLN A 308 -23.90 -16.98 20.37
C GLN A 308 -24.04 -16.10 21.63
N GLU A 309 -23.16 -16.24 22.63
CA GLU A 309 -23.17 -15.40 23.84
C GLU A 309 -22.40 -14.08 23.70
N LEU A 310 -21.47 -13.95 22.74
CA LEU A 310 -20.93 -12.64 22.36
C LEU A 310 -21.84 -12.05 21.30
N GLN A 311 -23.03 -11.65 21.75
CA GLN A 311 -24.00 -10.87 20.99
C GLN A 311 -23.27 -9.86 20.09
N GLU A 312 -23.53 -9.96 18.80
CA GLU A 312 -23.12 -9.01 17.78
C GLU A 312 -23.48 -7.60 18.30
N LEU A 313 -22.46 -6.85 18.73
CA LEU A 313 -22.71 -5.50 19.19
C LEU A 313 -23.31 -4.73 18.01
N SER A 314 -24.52 -4.18 18.19
CA SER A 314 -25.13 -3.34 17.17
C SER A 314 -24.25 -2.13 16.89
N GLN A 315 -24.46 -1.48 15.75
CA GLN A 315 -23.71 -0.28 15.38
C GLN A 315 -23.71 0.80 16.47
N ASP A 316 -24.86 0.99 17.12
CA ASP A 316 -25.02 1.91 18.24
C ASP A 316 -24.28 1.45 19.50
N GLN A 317 -24.20 0.14 19.75
CA GLN A 317 -23.42 -0.42 20.84
C GLN A 317 -21.91 -0.28 20.60
N TRP A 318 -21.44 -0.42 19.35
CA TRP A 318 -20.06 -0.09 18.98
C TRP A 318 -19.75 1.39 19.18
N ASN A 319 -20.65 2.28 18.75
CA ASN A 319 -20.52 3.72 18.98
C ASN A 319 -20.51 4.04 20.49
N ALA A 320 -21.39 3.41 21.27
CA ALA A 320 -21.43 3.57 22.72
C ALA A 320 -20.14 3.05 23.39
N LEU A 321 -19.61 1.91 22.94
CA LEU A 321 -18.34 1.37 23.40
C LEU A 321 -17.18 2.31 23.05
N PHE A 322 -17.15 2.86 21.84
CA PHE A 322 -16.18 3.88 21.44
C PHE A 322 -16.22 5.08 22.39
N GLN A 323 -17.42 5.60 22.70
CA GLN A 323 -17.55 6.73 23.62
C GLN A 323 -17.15 6.35 25.05
N ARG A 324 -17.44 5.13 25.52
CA ARG A 324 -17.01 4.63 26.84
C ARG A 324 -15.50 4.47 26.94
N VAL A 325 -14.85 3.83 25.97
CA VAL A 325 -13.37 3.67 25.92
C VAL A 325 -12.69 5.04 25.93
N ARG A 326 -13.26 6.01 25.20
CA ARG A 326 -12.81 7.40 25.22
C ARG A 326 -12.99 8.06 26.59
N ALA A 327 -14.18 7.91 27.18
CA ALA A 327 -14.50 8.50 28.49
C ALA A 327 -13.65 7.91 29.63
N GLN A 328 -13.27 6.63 29.51
CA GLN A 328 -12.41 5.93 30.47
C GLN A 328 -10.92 6.26 30.32
N GLY A 329 -10.51 7.04 29.32
CA GLY A 329 -9.10 7.40 29.13
C GLY A 329 -8.19 6.21 28.80
N LEU A 330 -8.73 5.05 28.44
CA LEU A 330 -7.96 3.83 28.13
C LEU A 330 -6.95 3.99 26.97
N ALA A 331 -7.06 5.07 26.20
CA ALA A 331 -6.03 5.51 25.27
C ALA A 331 -4.65 5.75 25.92
N SER A 332 -4.57 5.90 27.26
CA SER A 332 -3.30 6.00 28.01
C SER A 332 -2.86 4.70 28.70
N VAL A 333 -3.56 3.58 28.53
CA VAL A 333 -3.30 2.32 29.27
C VAL A 333 -2.71 1.22 28.38
N LEU A 334 -2.60 1.44 27.07
CA LEU A 334 -1.74 0.59 26.25
C LEU A 334 -0.29 0.87 26.65
N PRO A 335 0.54 -0.16 26.92
CA PRO A 335 1.95 0.05 27.16
C PRO A 335 2.51 0.80 25.95
N GLN A 336 2.99 2.02 26.18
CA GLN A 336 3.95 2.62 25.27
C GLN A 336 5.10 1.63 25.24
N GLY A 337 5.30 0.95 24.12
CA GLY A 337 6.51 0.20 23.94
C GLY A 337 7.64 1.21 24.07
N ASP A 338 8.37 1.14 25.19
CA ASP A 338 9.63 1.84 25.38
C ASP A 338 10.62 1.27 24.36
N GLY A 339 10.47 1.72 23.11
CA GLY A 339 11.49 1.70 22.10
C GLY A 339 12.54 2.73 22.50
N SER A 340 13.34 2.36 23.50
CA SER A 340 14.61 2.98 23.76
C SER A 340 15.50 2.77 22.53
N ALA A 341 15.76 3.88 21.84
CA ALA A 341 17.00 4.11 21.10
C ALA A 341 17.67 5.31 21.77
#